data_AF-A0A162RNV7-F1
#
_entry.id   AF-A0A162RNV7-F1
#
_cell.length_a   1.000
_cell.length_b   1.000
_cell.length_c   1.000
_cell.angle_alpha   90.00
_cell.angle_beta   90.00
_cell.angle_gamma   90.00
#
_symmetry.space_group_name_H-M   'P 1'
#
loop_
_entity.id
_entity.type
_entity.pdbx_description
1 polymer ?
#
loop_
_entity_poly.entity_id
_entity_poly.type
_entity_poly.pdbx_seq_one_letter_code
_entity_poly.pdbx_strand_id
1 'polypeptide(L)'
;MGVPGVRMDAPSILIEHTLDWIKREWRDKLDFVIWTGDNSRHDWDEAHPRKETKVLELNRQVTQMMSDLFCSSPEHPRAIPVVPVIGNNDVQPHNYIALNDDVLYFFEKLWDHWIPKKQRKDFLEGGYFAVDVAPGLRVLSINTMFFLKKNPLAKSCSKKSSSGHHHMKWYKQQLRKARHDNVKVYVIGHVPPSPRDFFKSCMTDYMSITADYSDVVHGHFYGHLNMDHFLLYDKREQEIHNSEELQLPYLEDSIEEQHDTASIQ
;
A
#
# COMPACT_ATOMS: atom_id res chain seq x y z
N MET A 1 -9.43 -6.78 8.51
CA MET A 1 -10.79 -7.07 8.00
C MET A 1 -11.68 -7.51 9.15
N GLY A 2 -12.98 -7.20 9.09
CA GLY A 2 -13.98 -7.48 10.12
C GLY A 2 -15.32 -7.88 9.49
N VAL A 3 -16.35 -8.14 10.30
CA VAL A 3 -17.70 -8.43 9.77
C VAL A 3 -18.24 -7.17 9.08
N PRO A 4 -18.73 -7.25 7.81
CA PRO A 4 -19.29 -6.09 7.11
C PRO A 4 -20.37 -5.39 7.93
N GLY A 5 -20.26 -4.07 8.07
CA GLY A 5 -21.21 -3.25 8.82
C GLY A 5 -21.05 -3.28 10.34
N VAL A 6 -20.08 -4.02 10.89
CA VAL A 6 -19.83 -4.12 12.34
C VAL A 6 -18.45 -3.57 12.68
N ARG A 7 -18.35 -2.80 13.77
CA ARG A 7 -17.08 -2.27 14.30
C ARG A 7 -16.31 -3.33 15.10
N MET A 8 -15.99 -4.45 14.47
CA MET A 8 -15.17 -5.52 15.04
C MET A 8 -14.21 -6.04 13.99
N ASP A 9 -12.94 -6.20 14.36
CA ASP A 9 -11.94 -6.85 13.52
C ASP A 9 -11.99 -8.38 13.64
N ALA A 10 -11.39 -9.06 12.66
CA ALA A 10 -11.31 -10.50 12.60
C ALA A 10 -10.56 -11.06 13.82
N PRO A 11 -11.11 -12.07 14.51
CA PRO A 11 -10.36 -12.82 15.51
C PRO A 11 -9.26 -13.65 14.83
N SER A 12 -8.18 -13.97 15.56
CA SER A 12 -7.04 -14.73 15.01
C SER A 12 -7.46 -16.07 14.39
N ILE A 13 -8.42 -16.76 15.01
CA ILE A 13 -8.95 -18.05 14.55
C ILE A 13 -9.51 -17.99 13.11
N LEU A 14 -10.06 -16.84 12.69
CA LEU A 14 -10.54 -16.67 11.33
C LEU A 14 -9.37 -16.61 10.33
N ILE A 15 -8.28 -15.93 10.72
CA ILE A 15 -7.05 -15.85 9.92
C ILE A 15 -6.43 -17.25 9.79
N GLU A 16 -6.30 -17.97 10.92
CA GLU A 16 -5.77 -19.33 10.98
C GLU A 16 -6.54 -20.28 10.04
N HIS A 17 -7.88 -20.34 10.16
CA HIS A 17 -8.69 -21.19 9.28
C HIS A 17 -8.62 -20.79 7.80
N THR A 18 -8.47 -19.49 7.50
CA THR A 18 -8.31 -19.02 6.12
C THR A 18 -6.98 -19.49 5.54
N LEU A 19 -5.89 -19.34 6.28
CA LEU A 19 -4.55 -19.76 5.86
C LEU A 19 -4.44 -21.29 5.76
N ASP A 20 -5.08 -22.03 6.67
CA ASP A 20 -5.17 -23.49 6.60
C ASP A 20 -5.88 -23.98 5.34
N TRP A 21 -6.96 -23.30 4.93
CA TRP A 21 -7.64 -23.63 3.69
C TRP A 21 -6.75 -23.34 2.46
N ILE A 22 -6.04 -22.20 2.45
CA ILE A 22 -5.06 -21.88 1.39
C ILE A 22 -3.96 -22.94 1.34
N LYS A 23 -3.45 -23.38 2.49
CA LYS A 23 -2.43 -24.43 2.59
C LYS A 23 -2.85 -25.70 1.88
N ARG A 24 -4.08 -26.16 2.13
CA ARG A 24 -4.61 -27.41 1.57
C ARG A 24 -4.98 -27.30 0.09
N GLU A 25 -5.62 -26.20 -0.30
CA GLU A 25 -6.28 -26.12 -1.61
C GLU A 25 -5.45 -25.43 -2.69
N TRP A 26 -4.61 -24.45 -2.30
CA TRP A 26 -4.02 -23.50 -3.24
C TRP A 26 -2.51 -23.43 -3.21
N ARG A 27 -1.87 -23.64 -2.06
CA ARG A 27 -0.43 -23.38 -1.86
C ARG A 27 0.44 -23.87 -3.03
N ASP A 28 0.28 -25.13 -3.42
CA ASP A 28 1.14 -25.73 -4.43
C ASP A 28 0.80 -25.32 -5.87
N LYS A 29 -0.30 -24.59 -6.08
CA LYS A 29 -0.73 -23.99 -7.35
C LYS A 29 -0.28 -22.52 -7.50
N LEU A 30 0.25 -21.91 -6.44
CA LEU A 30 0.66 -20.52 -6.45
C LEU A 30 2.10 -20.37 -6.96
N ASP A 31 2.32 -19.34 -7.77
CA ASP A 31 3.66 -18.90 -8.18
C ASP A 31 4.26 -17.91 -7.17
N PHE A 32 3.44 -17.01 -6.64
CA PHE A 32 3.80 -16.03 -5.61
C PHE A 32 2.54 -15.49 -4.90
N VAL A 33 2.73 -14.71 -3.85
CA VAL A 33 1.67 -14.06 -3.06
C VAL A 33 1.97 -12.58 -2.91
N ILE A 34 0.94 -11.73 -3.05
CA ILE A 34 0.99 -10.33 -2.64
C ILE A 34 0.20 -10.17 -1.35
N TRP A 35 0.73 -9.41 -0.40
CA TRP A 35 0.10 -9.21 0.91
C TRP A 35 0.11 -7.73 1.24
N THR A 36 -1.05 -7.10 1.07
CA THR A 36 -1.16 -5.63 1.06
C THR A 36 -1.30 -5.00 2.46
N GLY A 37 -0.89 -5.67 3.54
CA GLY A 37 -0.82 -5.09 4.90
C GLY A 37 -2.14 -5.06 5.67
N ASP A 38 -2.19 -4.21 6.71
CA ASP A 38 -3.29 -4.02 7.68
C ASP A 38 -3.55 -5.24 8.58
N ASN A 39 -2.51 -5.65 9.30
CA ASN A 39 -2.52 -6.80 10.22
C ASN A 39 -3.06 -6.46 11.60
N SER A 40 -2.91 -5.20 12.02
CA SER A 40 -3.43 -4.75 13.29
C SER A 40 -4.91 -4.37 13.20
N ARG A 41 -5.63 -4.59 14.29
CA ARG A 41 -6.97 -4.06 14.49
C ARG A 41 -7.02 -2.52 14.42
N HIS A 42 -8.23 -2.02 14.16
CA HIS A 42 -8.60 -0.63 14.27
C HIS A 42 -8.64 -0.16 15.74
N ASP A 43 -8.56 1.16 15.91
CA ASP A 43 -8.59 1.82 17.23
C ASP A 43 -10.01 2.25 17.64
N TRP A 44 -11.01 1.43 17.34
CA TRP A 44 -12.42 1.74 17.63
C TRP A 44 -12.83 1.48 19.08
N ASP A 45 -12.03 0.72 19.83
CA ASP A 45 -12.28 0.39 21.23
C ASP A 45 -11.52 1.36 22.14
N GLU A 46 -12.21 2.40 22.60
CA GLU A 46 -11.62 3.41 23.50
C GLU A 46 -11.19 2.83 24.86
N ALA A 47 -11.81 1.73 25.31
CA ALA A 47 -11.43 1.07 26.56
C ALA A 47 -10.12 0.28 26.40
N HIS A 48 -9.80 -0.14 25.18
CA HIS A 48 -8.55 -0.80 24.83
C HIS A 48 -7.86 -0.05 23.70
N PRO A 49 -7.17 1.06 23.97
CA PRO A 49 -6.47 1.81 22.94
C PRO A 49 -5.36 0.97 22.30
N ARG A 50 -5.14 1.19 21.01
CA ARG A 50 -4.10 0.49 20.24
C ARG A 50 -2.71 0.94 20.70
N LYS A 51 -1.93 0.01 21.26
CA LYS A 51 -0.55 0.23 21.69
C LYS A 51 0.42 -0.25 20.62
N GLU A 52 1.52 0.48 20.44
CA GLU A 52 2.56 0.14 19.47
C GLU A 52 3.07 -1.29 19.67
N THR A 53 3.35 -1.69 20.91
CA THR A 53 3.78 -3.05 21.24
C THR A 53 2.82 -4.11 20.73
N LYS A 54 1.51 -3.86 20.79
CA LYS A 54 0.49 -4.81 20.29
C LYS A 54 0.39 -4.81 18.77
N VAL A 55 0.54 -3.65 18.13
CA VAL A 55 0.60 -3.54 16.66
C VAL A 55 1.78 -4.33 16.10
N LEU A 56 2.96 -4.19 16.71
CA LEU A 56 4.15 -4.93 16.32
C LEU A 56 4.02 -6.43 16.62
N GLU A 57 3.39 -6.81 17.74
CA GLU A 57 3.11 -8.22 18.07
C GLU A 57 2.19 -8.87 17.03
N LEU A 58 1.11 -8.20 16.63
CA LEU A 58 0.19 -8.72 15.60
C LEU A 58 0.89 -8.85 14.24
N ASN A 59 1.72 -7.88 13.87
CA ASN A 59 2.55 -7.98 12.66
C ASN A 59 3.52 -9.17 12.70
N ARG A 60 4.13 -9.46 13.86
CA ARG A 60 4.96 -10.67 14.04
C ARG A 60 4.14 -11.94 13.88
N GLN A 61 2.97 -12.02 14.53
CA GLN A 61 2.09 -13.19 14.48
C GLN A 61 1.65 -13.50 13.05
N VAL A 62 1.15 -12.50 12.32
CA VAL A 62 0.71 -12.72 10.93
C VAL A 62 1.90 -13.04 10.02
N THR A 63 3.05 -12.38 10.19
CA THR A 63 4.26 -12.73 9.43
C THR A 63 4.70 -14.17 9.68
N GLN A 64 4.62 -14.64 10.94
CA GLN A 64 4.97 -16.02 11.28
C GLN A 64 4.02 -17.00 10.57
N MET A 65 2.70 -16.76 10.64
CA MET A 65 1.72 -17.60 9.94
C MET A 65 1.96 -17.64 8.42
N MET A 66 2.28 -16.48 7.82
CA MET A 66 2.62 -16.39 6.39
C MET A 66 3.93 -17.12 6.06
N SER A 67 4.92 -17.06 6.96
CA SER A 67 6.19 -17.76 6.80
C SER A 67 6.02 -19.27 6.90
N ASP A 68 5.27 -19.76 7.89
CA ASP A 68 4.98 -21.19 8.08
C ASP A 68 4.24 -21.79 6.87
N LEU A 69 3.40 -20.98 6.23
CA LEU A 69 2.67 -21.37 5.04
C LEU A 69 3.55 -21.36 3.78
N PHE A 70 4.28 -20.27 3.52
CA PHE A 70 4.88 -20.02 2.22
C PHE A 70 6.40 -20.24 2.15
N CYS A 71 7.12 -20.22 3.26
CA CYS A 71 8.55 -20.58 3.23
C CYS A 71 8.74 -22.09 3.01
N SER A 72 9.96 -22.45 2.60
CA SER A 72 10.32 -23.87 2.43
C SER A 72 10.33 -24.58 3.78
N SER A 73 9.74 -25.77 3.82
CA SER A 73 9.78 -26.69 4.96
C SER A 73 10.07 -28.12 4.48
N PRO A 74 10.35 -29.08 5.38
CA PRO A 74 10.49 -30.48 5.00
C PRO A 74 9.25 -31.05 4.29
N GLU A 75 8.05 -30.62 4.67
CA GLU A 75 6.79 -31.00 4.02
C GLU A 75 6.61 -30.30 2.68
N HIS A 76 7.07 -29.06 2.57
CA HIS A 76 6.92 -28.23 1.39
C HIS A 76 8.27 -27.59 0.96
N PRO A 77 9.12 -28.32 0.23
CA PRO A 77 10.48 -27.86 -0.09
C PRO A 77 10.51 -26.63 -1.00
N ARG A 78 9.45 -26.41 -1.80
CA ARG A 78 9.31 -25.22 -2.64
C ARG A 78 8.79 -24.04 -1.80
N ALA A 79 9.63 -23.02 -1.62
CA ALA A 79 9.20 -21.73 -1.10
C ALA A 79 8.37 -20.96 -2.14
N ILE A 80 7.31 -20.30 -1.68
CA ILE A 80 6.48 -19.39 -2.46
C ILE A 80 6.91 -17.96 -2.09
N PRO A 81 7.34 -17.12 -3.04
CA PRO A 81 7.63 -15.72 -2.76
C PRO A 81 6.41 -14.99 -2.23
N VAL A 82 6.58 -14.24 -1.14
CA VAL A 82 5.57 -13.33 -0.59
C VAL A 82 6.09 -11.90 -0.73
N VAL A 83 5.25 -11.00 -1.25
CA VAL A 83 5.59 -9.58 -1.38
C VAL A 83 4.68 -8.75 -0.47
N PRO A 84 5.14 -8.40 0.74
CA PRO A 84 4.37 -7.59 1.68
C PRO A 84 4.35 -6.09 1.33
N VAL A 85 3.34 -5.39 1.84
CA VAL A 85 3.21 -3.93 1.88
C VAL A 85 2.88 -3.50 3.32
N ILE A 86 3.39 -2.35 3.75
CA ILE A 86 3.00 -1.73 5.03
C ILE A 86 1.64 -1.03 4.85
N GLY A 87 0.65 -1.43 5.65
CA GLY A 87 -0.66 -0.77 5.74
C GLY A 87 -0.71 0.39 6.74
N ASN A 88 -1.78 1.19 6.70
CA ASN A 88 -1.92 2.32 7.61
C ASN A 88 -2.14 1.89 9.07
N ASN A 89 -2.71 0.70 9.28
CA ASN A 89 -2.85 0.10 10.61
C ASN A 89 -1.60 -0.68 11.05
N ASP A 90 -0.56 -0.80 10.23
CA ASP A 90 0.65 -1.54 10.63
C ASP A 90 1.64 -0.71 11.46
N VAL A 91 1.35 0.57 11.64
CA VAL A 91 2.14 1.52 12.45
C VAL A 91 1.29 2.14 13.56
N GLN A 92 1.94 2.58 14.64
CA GLN A 92 1.33 3.34 15.73
C GLN A 92 2.18 4.59 16.02
N PRO A 93 1.63 5.81 16.00
CA PRO A 93 0.23 6.15 15.72
C PRO A 93 -0.24 5.79 14.30
N HIS A 94 -1.56 5.68 14.11
CA HIS A 94 -2.15 5.35 12.81
C HIS A 94 -1.70 6.33 11.72
N ASN A 95 -1.37 5.81 10.54
CA ASN A 95 -0.77 6.53 9.41
C ASN A 95 0.62 7.16 9.63
N TYR A 96 1.18 7.10 10.82
CA TYR A 96 2.35 7.90 11.19
C TYR A 96 3.64 7.20 10.78
N ILE A 97 4.23 7.62 9.66
CA ILE A 97 5.50 7.07 9.17
C ILE A 97 6.33 8.12 8.43
N ALA A 98 7.61 8.23 8.80
CA ALA A 98 8.60 9.10 8.16
C ALA A 98 9.50 8.33 7.17
N LEU A 99 10.35 9.05 6.45
CA LEU A 99 11.55 8.43 5.87
C LEU A 99 12.52 8.06 6.99
N ASN A 100 13.21 6.93 6.86
CA ASN A 100 14.17 6.41 7.83
C ASN A 100 13.57 6.22 9.24
N ASP A 101 12.28 5.94 9.31
CA ASP A 101 11.57 5.71 10.57
C ASP A 101 12.04 4.41 11.24
N ASP A 102 12.12 4.40 12.57
CA ASP A 102 12.59 3.23 13.33
C ASP A 102 11.73 1.98 13.07
N VAL A 103 10.44 2.17 12.77
CA VAL A 103 9.54 1.06 12.44
C VAL A 103 9.96 0.32 11.17
N LEU A 104 10.69 0.97 10.25
CA LEU A 104 11.21 0.32 9.05
C LEU A 104 12.30 -0.70 9.37
N TYR A 105 13.10 -0.49 10.42
CA TYR A 105 14.06 -1.50 10.89
C TYR A 105 13.35 -2.72 11.49
N PHE A 106 12.19 -2.52 12.12
CA PHE A 106 11.37 -3.62 12.59
C PHE A 106 10.88 -4.46 11.40
N PHE A 107 10.32 -3.84 10.37
CA PHE A 107 9.81 -4.56 9.20
C PHE A 107 10.93 -5.18 8.34
N GLU A 108 12.09 -4.55 8.24
CA GLU A 108 13.23 -5.11 7.49
C GLU A 108 13.68 -6.43 8.08
N LYS A 109 13.78 -6.50 9.41
CA LYS A 109 14.11 -7.74 10.14
C LYS A 109 12.99 -8.76 10.05
N LEU A 110 11.73 -8.30 10.13
CA LEU A 110 10.57 -9.17 10.09
C LEU A 110 10.40 -9.84 8.72
N TRP A 111 10.74 -9.14 7.64
CA TRP A 111 10.61 -9.59 6.26
C TRP A 111 11.97 -9.90 5.60
N ASP A 112 13.00 -10.21 6.39
CA ASP A 112 14.39 -10.37 5.95
C ASP A 112 14.56 -11.34 4.75
N HIS A 113 13.77 -12.42 4.74
CA HIS A 113 13.79 -13.44 3.68
C HIS A 113 13.01 -13.06 2.41
N TRP A 114 12.14 -12.05 2.49
CA TRP A 114 11.32 -11.59 1.35
C TRP A 114 11.88 -10.31 0.72
N ILE A 115 12.66 -9.52 1.44
CA ILE A 115 13.30 -8.30 0.92
C ILE A 115 14.68 -8.65 0.32
N PRO A 116 14.89 -8.48 -0.99
CA PRO A 116 16.19 -8.73 -1.60
C PRO A 116 17.27 -7.85 -0.97
N LYS A 117 18.46 -8.41 -0.71
CA LYS A 117 19.60 -7.69 -0.10
C LYS A 117 19.92 -6.35 -0.78
N LYS A 118 19.82 -6.30 -2.12
CA LYS A 118 20.07 -5.09 -2.93
C LYS A 118 19.03 -3.98 -2.71
N GLN A 119 17.86 -4.31 -2.16
CA GLN A 119 16.75 -3.38 -1.93
C GLN A 119 16.64 -2.94 -0.47
N ARG A 120 17.42 -3.54 0.45
CA ARG A 120 17.36 -3.21 1.88
C ARG A 120 17.60 -1.74 2.18
N LYS A 121 18.47 -1.08 1.41
CA LYS A 121 18.70 0.37 1.55
C LYS A 121 17.42 1.16 1.23
N ASP A 122 16.80 0.88 0.10
CA ASP A 122 15.55 1.54 -0.31
C ASP A 122 14.42 1.25 0.70
N PHE A 123 14.37 0.01 1.21
CA PHE A 123 13.41 -0.40 2.22
C PHE A 123 13.61 0.34 3.56
N LEU A 124 14.84 0.43 4.06
CA LEU A 124 15.13 1.15 5.31
C LEU A 124 14.93 2.66 5.17
N GLU A 125 15.07 3.21 3.95
CA GLU A 125 14.76 4.62 3.70
C GLU A 125 13.25 4.89 3.70
N GLY A 126 12.43 4.01 3.12
CA GLY A 126 11.02 4.35 2.88
C GLY A 126 9.98 3.22 2.90
N GLY A 127 10.34 2.00 3.28
CA GLY A 127 9.42 0.86 3.36
C GLY A 127 8.89 0.38 2.02
N TYR A 128 9.61 0.67 0.93
CA TYR A 128 9.29 0.21 -0.42
C TYR A 128 10.47 -0.58 -1.01
N PHE A 129 10.18 -1.55 -1.87
CA PHE A 129 11.20 -2.39 -2.51
C PHE A 129 10.69 -3.04 -3.80
N ALA A 130 11.62 -3.51 -4.62
CA ALA A 130 11.35 -4.22 -5.86
C ALA A 130 11.88 -5.66 -5.79
N VAL A 131 11.10 -6.65 -6.21
CA VAL A 131 11.53 -8.06 -6.22
C VAL A 131 11.05 -8.77 -7.48
N ASP A 132 11.93 -9.58 -8.08
CA ASP A 132 11.58 -10.46 -9.19
C ASP A 132 10.95 -11.74 -8.61
N VAL A 133 9.67 -11.97 -8.92
CA VAL A 133 8.89 -13.09 -8.35
C VAL A 133 8.77 -14.26 -9.32
N ALA A 134 8.96 -14.02 -10.62
CA ALA A 134 8.96 -15.02 -11.66
C ALA A 134 9.83 -14.53 -12.85
N PRO A 135 10.24 -15.42 -13.77
CA PRO A 135 10.94 -15.01 -14.98
C PRO A 135 10.13 -13.96 -15.76
N GLY A 136 10.73 -12.79 -15.99
CA GLY A 136 10.08 -11.69 -16.71
C GLY A 136 9.06 -10.89 -15.90
N LEU A 137 8.89 -11.13 -14.59
CA LEU A 137 7.94 -10.41 -13.74
C LEU A 137 8.59 -9.87 -12.47
N ARG A 138 8.49 -8.55 -12.30
CA ARG A 138 8.91 -7.79 -11.12
C ARG A 138 7.70 -7.24 -10.38
N VAL A 139 7.71 -7.32 -9.05
CA VAL A 139 6.72 -6.67 -8.20
C VAL A 139 7.37 -5.45 -7.52
N LEU A 140 6.72 -4.30 -7.61
CA LEU A 140 7.06 -3.10 -6.85
C LEU A 140 6.11 -2.96 -5.67
N SER A 141 6.63 -3.20 -4.46
CA SER A 141 5.92 -2.91 -3.22
C SER A 141 6.12 -1.44 -2.86
N ILE A 142 5.06 -0.64 -3.00
CA ILE A 142 5.09 0.79 -2.77
C ILE A 142 4.46 1.14 -1.41
N ASN A 143 5.17 1.97 -0.64
CA ASN A 143 4.62 2.56 0.58
C ASN A 143 3.72 3.77 0.27
N THR A 144 2.42 3.51 0.08
CA THR A 144 1.42 4.54 -0.24
C THR A 144 1.21 5.55 0.89
N MET A 145 1.69 5.27 2.11
CA MET A 145 1.60 6.16 3.26
C MET A 145 2.28 7.51 3.04
N PHE A 146 3.27 7.59 2.15
CA PHE A 146 3.93 8.86 1.80
C PHE A 146 3.14 9.73 0.84
N PHE A 147 2.01 9.24 0.32
CA PHE A 147 1.13 10.00 -0.56
C PHE A 147 -0.12 10.49 0.16
N LEU A 148 -0.42 9.96 1.35
CA LEU A 148 -1.66 10.19 2.07
C LEU A 148 -1.72 11.58 2.72
N LYS A 149 -2.86 12.26 2.54
CA LYS A 149 -3.20 13.47 3.31
C LYS A 149 -3.29 13.19 4.81
N LYS A 150 -3.66 11.96 5.19
CA LYS A 150 -3.83 11.52 6.59
C LYS A 150 -2.52 11.14 7.30
N ASN A 151 -1.40 11.03 6.57
CA ASN A 151 -0.09 10.91 7.21
C ASN A 151 0.42 12.33 7.53
N PRO A 152 0.48 12.75 8.80
CA PRO A 152 0.88 14.12 9.16
C PRO A 152 2.35 14.43 8.84
N LEU A 153 3.18 13.40 8.66
CA LEU A 153 4.59 13.51 8.29
C LEU A 153 4.81 13.54 6.78
N ALA A 154 3.83 13.11 6.00
CA ALA A 154 3.88 13.23 4.55
C ALA A 154 3.61 14.69 4.14
N LYS A 155 4.12 15.06 2.96
CA LYS A 155 3.88 16.35 2.31
C LYS A 155 3.60 16.10 0.83
N SER A 156 3.13 17.13 0.14
CA SER A 156 2.96 17.10 -1.32
C SER A 156 4.25 16.67 -2.03
N CYS A 157 4.12 15.89 -3.11
CA CYS A 157 5.21 15.36 -3.92
C CYS A 157 5.95 16.44 -4.74
N SER A 158 5.44 17.67 -4.76
CA SER A 158 6.10 18.80 -5.44
C SER A 158 7.38 19.28 -4.75
N LYS A 159 7.52 19.06 -3.43
CA LYS A 159 8.71 19.50 -2.69
C LYS A 159 9.78 18.42 -2.74
N LYS A 160 10.98 18.76 -3.20
CA LYS A 160 12.10 17.82 -3.34
C LYS A 160 12.48 17.09 -2.05
N SER A 161 12.29 17.73 -0.89
CA SER A 161 12.56 17.16 0.43
C SER A 161 11.43 16.31 1.02
N SER A 162 10.29 16.19 0.33
CA SER A 162 9.16 15.40 0.81
C SER A 162 9.40 13.90 0.62
N SER A 163 8.86 13.10 1.54
CA SER A 163 8.82 11.63 1.42
C SER A 163 8.16 11.18 0.12
N GLY A 164 7.05 11.83 -0.25
CA GLY A 164 6.34 11.58 -1.50
C GLY A 164 7.22 11.81 -2.74
N HIS A 165 7.99 12.90 -2.79
CA HIS A 165 8.90 13.17 -3.91
C HIS A 165 10.02 12.14 -4.02
N HIS A 166 10.64 11.78 -2.89
CA HIS A 166 11.68 10.74 -2.85
C HIS A 166 11.15 9.41 -3.37
N HIS A 167 9.95 9.02 -2.93
CA HIS A 167 9.30 7.79 -3.37
C HIS A 167 8.94 7.85 -4.87
N MET A 168 8.34 8.93 -5.38
CA MET A 168 8.06 9.08 -6.82
C MET A 168 9.31 8.97 -7.68
N LYS A 169 10.44 9.54 -7.22
CA LYS A 169 11.73 9.40 -7.88
C LYS A 169 12.20 7.94 -7.91
N TRP A 170 12.10 7.23 -6.78
CA TRP A 170 12.41 5.80 -6.71
C TRP A 170 11.51 4.97 -7.63
N TYR A 171 10.19 5.20 -7.59
CA TYR A 171 9.20 4.50 -8.41
C TYR A 171 9.50 4.63 -9.91
N LYS A 172 9.73 5.86 -10.38
CA LYS A 172 10.14 6.12 -11.77
C LYS A 172 11.46 5.42 -12.12
N GLN A 173 12.43 5.39 -11.21
CA GLN A 173 13.70 4.69 -11.44
C GLN A 173 13.53 3.18 -11.55
N GLN A 174 12.68 2.56 -10.72
CA GLN A 174 12.44 1.11 -10.81
C GLN A 174 11.70 0.75 -12.09
N LEU A 175 10.74 1.55 -12.54
CA LEU A 175 10.05 1.35 -13.82
C LEU A 175 11.01 1.50 -15.01
N ARG A 176 11.94 2.46 -14.96
CA ARG A 176 13.03 2.57 -15.96
C ARG A 176 13.89 1.32 -16.01
N LYS A 177 14.30 0.81 -14.85
CA LYS A 177 15.09 -0.43 -14.76
C LYS A 177 14.30 -1.60 -15.33
N ALA A 178 13.04 -1.75 -14.97
CA ALA A 178 12.20 -2.83 -15.50
C ALA A 178 12.06 -2.78 -17.03
N ARG A 179 11.87 -1.59 -17.61
CA ARG A 179 11.87 -1.42 -19.08
C ARG A 179 13.20 -1.84 -19.70
N HIS A 180 14.32 -1.43 -19.11
CA HIS A 180 15.66 -1.79 -19.57
C HIS A 180 15.93 -3.30 -19.47
N ASP A 181 15.50 -3.91 -18.38
CA ASP A 181 15.63 -5.35 -18.11
C ASP A 181 14.63 -6.20 -18.94
N ASN A 182 13.75 -5.55 -19.72
CA ASN A 182 12.67 -6.18 -20.49
C ASN A 182 11.76 -7.09 -19.64
N VAL A 183 11.45 -6.64 -18.41
CA VAL A 183 10.52 -7.34 -17.50
C VAL A 183 9.22 -6.56 -17.34
N LYS A 184 8.13 -7.27 -17.06
CA LYS A 184 6.84 -6.66 -16.73
C LYS A 184 6.74 -6.38 -15.25
N VAL A 185 5.89 -5.42 -14.89
CA VAL A 185 5.75 -4.94 -13.52
C VAL A 185 4.31 -5.09 -13.02
N TYR A 186 4.17 -5.65 -11.83
CA TYR A 186 3.01 -5.42 -10.97
C TYR A 186 3.37 -4.43 -9.87
N VAL A 187 2.48 -3.47 -9.64
CA VAL A 187 2.62 -2.48 -8.57
C VAL A 187 1.62 -2.83 -7.48
N ILE A 188 2.10 -2.94 -6.24
CA ILE A 188 1.25 -3.22 -5.10
C ILE A 188 1.40 -2.14 -4.04
N GLY A 189 0.30 -1.73 -3.45
CA GLY A 189 0.26 -0.76 -2.36
C GLY A 189 -0.85 -1.09 -1.36
N HIS A 190 -0.95 -0.32 -0.28
CA HIS A 190 -2.04 -0.51 0.66
C HIS A 190 -3.25 0.35 0.29
N VAL A 191 -3.11 1.67 0.40
CA VAL A 191 -4.17 2.62 0.05
C VAL A 191 -4.16 2.85 -1.46
N PRO A 192 -5.27 2.59 -2.18
CA PRO A 192 -5.32 2.81 -3.61
C PRO A 192 -5.12 4.30 -3.94
N PRO A 193 -4.53 4.62 -5.11
CA PRO A 193 -4.47 5.99 -5.57
C PRO A 193 -5.89 6.53 -5.62
N SER A 194 -6.13 7.70 -5.06
CA SER A 194 -7.44 8.35 -5.06
C SER A 194 -7.27 9.84 -4.82
N PRO A 195 -7.98 10.73 -5.55
CA PRO A 195 -7.95 12.17 -5.27
C PRO A 195 -8.43 12.52 -3.85
N ARG A 196 -9.26 11.66 -3.25
CA ARG A 196 -9.73 11.82 -1.87
C ARG A 196 -8.57 11.65 -0.89
N ASP A 197 -7.79 10.57 -1.04
CA ASP A 197 -6.83 10.12 -0.05
C ASP A 197 -5.41 10.66 -0.31
N PHE A 198 -4.99 10.79 -1.57
CA PHE A 198 -3.64 11.24 -1.95
C PHE A 198 -3.55 12.76 -2.07
N PHE A 199 -2.41 13.34 -1.71
CA PHE A 199 -2.10 14.73 -2.10
C PHE A 199 -2.18 14.88 -3.61
N LYS A 200 -2.79 15.99 -4.09
CA LYS A 200 -3.00 16.26 -5.53
C LYS A 200 -1.73 16.05 -6.36
N SER A 201 -0.63 16.68 -5.96
CA SER A 201 0.69 16.50 -6.61
C SER A 201 1.15 15.04 -6.68
N CYS A 202 0.92 14.25 -5.64
CA CYS A 202 1.31 12.83 -5.64
C CYS A 202 0.41 12.01 -6.55
N MET A 203 -0.89 12.32 -6.59
CA MET A 203 -1.83 11.70 -7.53
C MET A 203 -1.42 12.02 -8.98
N THR A 204 -1.11 13.26 -9.29
CA THR A 204 -0.66 13.70 -10.62
C THR A 204 0.65 13.03 -11.02
N ASP A 205 1.67 13.04 -10.15
CA ASP A 205 2.96 12.39 -10.43
C ASP A 205 2.79 10.88 -10.62
N TYR A 206 2.01 10.22 -9.75
CA TYR A 206 1.77 8.79 -9.83
C TYR A 206 1.10 8.39 -11.16
N MET A 207 0.06 9.13 -11.56
CA MET A 207 -0.67 8.86 -12.79
C MET A 207 0.15 9.18 -14.03
N SER A 208 0.87 10.30 -14.02
CA SER A 208 1.78 10.68 -15.11
C SER A 208 2.87 9.64 -15.32
N ILE A 209 3.58 9.25 -14.25
CA ILE A 209 4.61 8.21 -14.30
C ILE A 209 4.00 6.89 -14.78
N THR A 210 2.91 6.43 -14.17
CA THR A 210 2.32 5.13 -14.52
C THR A 210 1.88 5.08 -15.98
N ALA A 211 1.27 6.15 -16.49
CA ALA A 211 0.88 6.23 -17.90
C ALA A 211 2.08 6.21 -18.85
N ASP A 212 3.17 6.91 -18.51
CA ASP A 212 4.42 6.91 -19.27
C ASP A 212 5.13 5.53 -19.27
N TYR A 213 4.76 4.62 -18.36
CA TYR A 213 5.27 3.24 -18.25
C TYR A 213 4.20 2.15 -18.47
N SER A 214 3.11 2.48 -19.18
CA SER A 214 2.01 1.55 -19.49
C SER A 214 2.41 0.34 -20.35
N ASP A 215 3.55 0.39 -21.05
CA ASP A 215 4.17 -0.74 -21.77
C ASP A 215 4.82 -1.78 -20.83
N VAL A 216 5.12 -1.38 -19.60
CA VAL A 216 5.84 -2.18 -18.59
C VAL A 216 4.91 -2.59 -17.44
N VAL A 217 4.06 -1.68 -16.96
CA VAL A 217 3.14 -1.95 -15.85
C VAL A 217 1.91 -2.70 -16.34
N HIS A 218 1.71 -3.92 -15.85
CA HIS A 218 0.61 -4.82 -16.29
C HIS A 218 -0.49 -5.00 -15.24
N GLY A 219 -0.32 -4.44 -14.04
CA GLY A 219 -1.30 -4.63 -12.97
C GLY A 219 -1.00 -3.78 -11.76
N HIS A 220 -2.07 -3.39 -11.09
CA HIS A 220 -2.06 -2.65 -9.84
C HIS A 220 -2.96 -3.34 -8.83
N PHE A 221 -2.47 -3.54 -7.61
CA PHE A 221 -3.21 -4.26 -6.59
C PHE A 221 -3.12 -3.52 -5.26
N TYR A 222 -4.28 -3.23 -4.66
CA TYR A 222 -4.41 -2.45 -3.43
C TYR A 222 -5.38 -3.10 -2.45
N GLY A 223 -5.30 -2.70 -1.19
CA GLY A 223 -6.23 -3.09 -0.14
C GLY A 223 -7.04 -1.89 0.36
N HIS A 224 -7.02 -1.69 1.68
CA HIS A 224 -7.59 -0.55 2.41
C HIS A 224 -9.12 -0.41 2.42
N LEU A 225 -9.78 -0.46 1.25
CA LEU A 225 -11.23 -0.18 1.17
C LEU A 225 -12.11 -1.31 1.69
N ASN A 226 -11.55 -2.50 1.93
CA ASN A 226 -12.27 -3.70 2.40
C ASN A 226 -13.49 -4.05 1.52
N MET A 227 -13.40 -3.79 0.22
CA MET A 227 -14.44 -4.07 -0.76
C MET A 227 -13.83 -4.50 -2.10
N ASP A 228 -14.53 -5.39 -2.79
CA ASP A 228 -14.19 -5.78 -4.17
C ASP A 228 -14.59 -4.65 -5.13
N HIS A 229 -13.59 -4.00 -5.73
CA HIS A 229 -13.77 -2.91 -6.66
C HIS A 229 -12.51 -2.73 -7.52
N PHE A 230 -12.65 -2.00 -8.63
CA PHE A 230 -11.54 -1.56 -9.46
C PHE A 230 -11.67 -0.06 -9.73
N LEU A 231 -10.51 0.58 -9.93
CA LEU A 231 -10.42 1.99 -10.30
C LEU A 231 -9.82 2.09 -11.70
N LEU A 232 -10.43 2.90 -12.54
CA LEU A 232 -9.94 3.19 -13.89
C LEU A 232 -9.39 4.61 -13.92
N TYR A 233 -8.22 4.75 -14.53
CA TYR A 233 -7.54 6.04 -14.66
C TYR A 233 -7.25 6.31 -16.13
N ASP A 234 -7.67 7.48 -16.60
CA ASP A 234 -7.30 8.01 -17.92
C ASP A 234 -6.39 9.23 -17.74
N LYS A 235 -5.22 9.20 -18.40
CA LYS A 235 -4.29 10.33 -18.42
C LYS A 235 -4.93 11.59 -19.01
N ARG A 236 -5.80 11.43 -20.02
CA ARG A 236 -6.42 12.54 -20.76
C ARG A 236 -7.40 13.33 -19.90
N GLU A 237 -8.15 12.66 -19.03
CA GLU A 237 -9.08 13.33 -18.11
C GLU A 237 -8.36 14.21 -17.09
N GLN A 238 -7.16 13.83 -16.66
CA GLN A 238 -6.35 14.69 -15.77
C GLN A 238 -5.84 15.96 -16.47
N GLU A 239 -5.48 15.87 -17.75
CA GLU A 239 -5.06 17.04 -18.53
C GLU A 239 -6.24 18.02 -18.69
N ILE A 240 -7.45 17.52 -18.89
CA ILE A 240 -8.68 18.32 -18.97
C ILE A 240 -8.98 18.99 -17.62
N HIS A 241 -9.02 18.23 -16.52
CA HIS A 241 -9.33 18.79 -15.20
C HIS A 241 -8.30 19.83 -14.73
N ASN A 242 -7.01 19.58 -14.99
CA ASN A 242 -5.96 20.56 -14.70
C ASN A 242 -6.10 21.82 -15.58
N SER A 243 -6.55 21.67 -16.83
CA SER A 243 -6.78 22.82 -17.73
C SER A 243 -8.00 23.65 -17.33
N GLU A 244 -9.05 23.05 -16.78
CA GLU A 244 -10.23 23.75 -16.25
C GLU A 244 -9.92 24.48 -14.94
N GLU A 245 -9.14 23.89 -14.02
CA GLU A 245 -8.68 24.59 -12.81
C GLU A 245 -7.71 25.74 -13.11
N LEU A 246 -6.90 25.64 -14.17
CA LEU A 246 -6.05 26.75 -14.62
C LEU A 246 -6.86 27.88 -15.27
N GLN A 247 -8.14 27.67 -15.57
CA GLN A 247 -9.04 28.67 -16.14
C GLN A 247 -9.97 29.36 -15.11
N LEU A 248 -9.87 29.00 -13.82
CA LEU A 248 -10.61 29.68 -12.75
C LEU A 248 -9.67 30.57 -11.92
N PRO A 249 -9.63 31.89 -12.18
CA PRO A 249 -9.03 32.82 -11.23
C PRO A 249 -9.92 32.83 -9.98
N TYR A 250 -9.27 32.66 -8.82
CA TYR A 250 -9.80 32.89 -7.46
C TYR A 250 -11.04 33.80 -7.41
N LEU A 251 -12.19 33.20 -7.10
CA LEU A 251 -13.29 33.87 -6.41
C LEU A 251 -13.42 33.20 -5.04
N GLU A 252 -12.59 33.63 -4.11
CA GLU A 252 -13.00 33.61 -2.70
C GLU A 252 -14.03 34.73 -2.56
N ASP A 253 -15.29 34.37 -2.31
CA ASP A 253 -16.14 35.12 -1.40
C ASP A 253 -17.38 34.30 -1.02
N SER A 254 -17.51 34.09 0.29
CA SER A 254 -18.73 33.92 1.09
C SER A 254 -19.93 33.16 0.49
N ILE A 255 -20.17 31.94 0.97
CA ILE A 255 -21.55 31.46 1.18
C ILE A 255 -21.61 30.78 2.55
N GLU A 256 -22.29 31.46 3.47
CA GLU A 256 -22.75 30.94 4.76
C GLU A 256 -23.62 29.68 4.54
N GLU A 257 -23.37 28.64 5.33
CA GLU A 257 -24.26 27.49 5.45
C GLU A 257 -25.58 27.92 6.11
N GLN A 258 -26.62 28.15 5.30
CA GLN A 258 -28.00 28.03 5.76
C GLN A 258 -28.47 26.59 5.58
N HIS A 259 -28.63 25.91 6.72
CA HIS A 259 -29.47 24.73 6.85
C HIS A 259 -30.87 25.05 6.34
N ASP A 260 -31.37 24.29 5.36
CA ASP A 260 -32.80 24.12 5.19
C ASP A 260 -33.15 22.66 4.91
N THR A 261 -33.95 22.14 5.83
CA THR A 261 -34.69 20.89 5.77
C THR A 261 -35.77 20.97 4.70
N ALA A 262 -35.83 19.99 3.78
CA ALA A 262 -37.07 19.72 3.05
C ALA A 262 -37.15 18.24 2.64
N SER A 263 -37.99 17.53 3.39
CA SER A 263 -38.62 16.26 3.02
C SER A 263 -39.56 16.46 1.83
N ILE A 264 -39.54 15.56 0.85
CA ILE A 264 -40.71 15.29 -0.01
C ILE A 264 -40.82 13.78 -0.30
N GLN A 265 -41.88 13.21 0.30
CA GLN A 265 -42.59 11.92 0.10
C GLN A 265 -41.86 10.60 0.32
#